data_AF-A0A117MKM5-F1
#
_entry.id   AF-A0A117MKM5-F1
#
_cell.length_a   1.000
_cell.length_b   1.000
_cell.length_c   1.000
_cell.angle_alpha   90.00
_cell.angle_beta   90.00
_cell.angle_gamma   90.00
#
_symmetry.space_group_name_H-M   'P 1'
#
loop_
_entity.id
_entity.type
_entity.pdbx_description
1 polymer ?
#
loop_
_entity_poly.entity_id
_entity_poly.type
_entity_poly.pdbx_seq_one_letter_code
_entity_poly.pdbx_strand_id
1 'polypeptide(L)'
;MVLALLVTMVVIPASPAVAAIPAGLTHLGNARQVIVVSGTSWGSTRATLRAYQRGTDGRWRQVFAAMTARTGYGGWAWASQRVQDTGQTPAGTFTITRAFGVRADPGTRLPYRKVDGNDYWVGDRRDPRTYNVFQPSASKNRTWRISQV
;
A
#
# COMPACT_ATOMS: atom_id res chain seq x y z
N MET A 1 7.93 -56.13 21.74
CA MET A 1 7.92 -54.70 22.10
C MET A 1 7.21 -53.93 20.99
N VAL A 2 6.01 -53.42 21.24
CA VAL A 2 5.31 -52.54 20.29
C VAL A 2 5.38 -51.13 20.89
N LEU A 3 6.06 -50.23 20.18
CA LEU A 3 6.31 -48.87 20.61
C LEU A 3 5.07 -48.01 20.31
N ALA A 4 4.38 -47.54 21.35
CA ALA A 4 3.27 -46.60 21.21
C ALA A 4 3.82 -45.17 21.15
N LEU A 5 3.63 -44.50 20.00
CA LEU A 5 3.99 -43.10 19.82
C LEU A 5 2.84 -42.21 20.31
N LEU A 6 2.99 -41.61 21.49
CA LEU A 6 2.08 -40.58 21.99
C LEU A 6 2.36 -39.27 21.23
N VAL A 7 1.44 -38.83 20.38
CA VAL A 7 1.47 -37.48 19.80
C VAL A 7 0.73 -36.55 20.76
N THR A 8 1.46 -35.79 21.57
CA THR A 8 0.90 -34.70 22.37
C THR A 8 0.54 -33.54 21.45
N MET A 9 -0.75 -33.40 21.18
CA MET A 9 -1.30 -32.27 20.45
C MET A 9 -1.23 -31.02 21.34
N VAL A 10 -0.25 -30.13 21.08
CA VAL A 10 -0.20 -28.82 21.75
C VAL A 10 -1.34 -27.96 21.18
N VAL A 11 -2.43 -27.85 21.94
CA VAL A 11 -3.51 -26.91 21.64
C VAL A 11 -3.01 -25.50 21.99
N ILE A 12 -2.54 -24.77 20.97
CA ILE A 12 -2.25 -23.34 21.13
C ILE A 12 -3.60 -22.63 21.29
N PRO A 13 -3.90 -21.97 22.43
CA PRO A 13 -5.14 -21.24 22.57
C PRO A 13 -5.16 -20.12 21.51
N ALA A 14 -6.16 -20.18 20.62
CA ALA A 14 -6.41 -19.10 19.67
C ALA A 14 -6.62 -17.82 20.48
N SER A 15 -5.69 -16.87 20.38
CA SER A 15 -5.87 -15.56 20.98
C SER A 15 -7.23 -15.01 20.55
N PRO A 16 -8.03 -14.41 21.45
CA PRO A 16 -9.31 -13.84 21.08
C PRO A 16 -9.04 -12.89 19.92
N ALA A 17 -9.68 -13.15 18.78
CA ALA A 17 -9.53 -12.35 17.61
C ALA A 17 -10.06 -10.96 17.94
N VAL A 18 -9.18 -10.04 18.35
CA VAL A 18 -9.45 -8.61 18.31
C VAL A 18 -10.03 -8.37 16.92
N ALA A 19 -11.25 -7.85 16.85
CA ALA A 19 -11.94 -7.64 15.58
C ALA A 19 -10.96 -6.97 14.63
N ALA A 20 -10.62 -7.67 13.54
CA ALA A 20 -9.59 -7.20 12.63
C ALA A 20 -10.05 -5.84 12.09
N ILE A 21 -9.18 -4.83 12.15
CA ILE A 21 -9.48 -3.45 11.73
C ILE A 21 -10.26 -3.37 10.41
N PRO A 22 -9.95 -4.17 9.37
CA PRO A 22 -10.68 -4.11 8.10
C PRO A 22 -12.17 -4.47 8.18
N ALA A 23 -12.61 -5.22 9.20
CA ALA A 23 -14.02 -5.57 9.37
C ALA A 23 -14.93 -4.35 9.62
N GLY A 24 -14.38 -3.26 10.16
CA GLY A 24 -15.09 -2.00 10.38
C GLY A 24 -15.00 -0.99 9.23
N LEU A 25 -14.30 -1.31 8.13
CA LEU A 25 -14.11 -0.41 7.00
C LEU A 25 -15.20 -0.62 5.93
N THR A 26 -15.93 0.43 5.58
CA THR A 26 -17.08 0.39 4.66
C THR A 26 -16.71 0.46 3.17
N HIS A 27 -15.49 0.87 2.83
CA HIS A 27 -15.06 1.17 1.46
C HIS A 27 -14.12 0.13 0.83
N LEU A 28 -14.08 -1.10 1.35
CA LEU A 28 -13.18 -2.16 0.87
C LEU A 28 -13.70 -2.93 -0.35
N GLY A 29 -15.00 -2.84 -0.66
CA GLY A 29 -15.63 -3.59 -1.75
C GLY A 29 -15.36 -5.10 -1.66
N ASN A 30 -14.92 -5.70 -2.78
CA ASN A 30 -14.61 -7.12 -2.89
C ASN A 30 -13.16 -7.48 -2.58
N ALA A 31 -12.40 -6.58 -1.93
CA ALA A 31 -11.00 -6.83 -1.61
C ALA A 31 -10.83 -8.12 -0.80
N ARG A 32 -9.82 -8.91 -1.17
CA ARG A 32 -9.37 -10.11 -0.44
C ARG A 32 -8.08 -9.86 0.35
N GLN A 33 -7.40 -8.75 0.10
CA GLN A 33 -6.20 -8.32 0.82
C GLN A 33 -6.29 -6.81 1.05
N VAL A 34 -5.85 -6.34 2.22
CA VAL A 34 -5.85 -4.93 2.60
C VAL A 34 -4.57 -4.62 3.36
N ILE A 35 -3.95 -3.49 3.02
CA ILE A 35 -2.91 -2.87 3.83
C ILE A 35 -3.56 -1.70 4.57
N VAL A 36 -3.52 -1.73 5.90
CA VAL A 36 -3.98 -0.64 6.76
C VAL A 36 -2.77 0.09 7.30
N VAL A 37 -2.69 1.39 7.08
CA VAL A 37 -1.67 2.26 7.67
C VAL A 37 -2.37 3.24 8.61
N SER A 38 -2.01 3.23 9.89
CA SER A 38 -2.65 4.05 10.92
C SER A 38 -1.64 4.85 11.74
N GLY A 39 -1.86 6.14 11.91
CA GLY A 39 -1.14 7.00 12.86
C GLY A 39 -1.96 7.26 14.14
N THR A 40 -1.34 7.87 15.15
CA THR A 40 -2.00 8.23 16.41
C THR A 40 -2.75 9.57 16.35
N SER A 41 -2.45 10.41 15.36
CA SER A 41 -3.11 11.69 15.11
C SER A 41 -2.93 12.13 13.65
N TRP A 42 -3.71 13.12 13.20
CA TRP A 42 -3.59 13.72 11.87
C TRP A 42 -2.22 14.37 11.63
N GLY A 43 -1.52 14.83 12.68
CA GLY A 43 -0.16 15.38 12.57
C GLY A 43 0.95 14.33 12.67
N SER A 44 0.64 13.05 12.88
CA SER A 44 1.67 12.04 13.12
C SER A 44 2.49 11.75 11.86
N THR A 45 3.82 11.76 12.02
CA THR A 45 4.80 11.33 11.00
C THR A 45 5.22 9.86 11.17
N ARG A 46 4.77 9.21 12.25
CA ARG A 46 4.95 7.78 12.51
C ARG A 46 3.61 7.07 12.35
N ALA A 47 3.65 5.87 11.79
CA ALA A 47 2.47 5.04 11.59
C ALA A 47 2.81 3.56 11.80
N THR A 48 1.76 2.76 11.92
CA THR A 48 1.85 1.30 11.91
C THR A 48 1.18 0.77 10.65
N LEU A 49 1.90 -0.06 9.91
CA LEU A 49 1.39 -0.80 8.77
C LEU A 49 0.98 -2.21 9.21
N ARG A 50 -0.22 -2.62 8.83
CA ARG A 50 -0.73 -3.98 9.04
C ARG A 50 -1.30 -4.53 7.72
N ALA A 51 -0.91 -5.74 7.37
CA ALA A 51 -1.40 -6.43 6.19
C ALA A 51 -2.38 -7.52 6.58
N TYR A 52 -3.54 -7.54 5.92
CA TYR A 52 -4.63 -8.47 6.18
C TYR A 52 -5.03 -9.23 4.92
N GLN A 53 -5.47 -10.47 5.11
CA GLN A 53 -6.11 -11.30 4.08
C GLN A 53 -7.47 -11.79 4.56
N ARG A 54 -8.46 -11.77 3.66
CA ARG A 54 -9.80 -12.28 3.90
C ARG A 54 -9.84 -13.76 3.57
N GLY A 55 -10.15 -14.58 4.57
CA GLY A 55 -10.37 -16.01 4.41
C GLY A 55 -11.59 -16.32 3.54
N THR A 56 -11.72 -17.59 3.16
CA THR A 56 -12.92 -18.14 2.51
C THR A 56 -14.15 -18.06 3.41
N ASP A 57 -13.96 -18.08 4.74
CA ASP A 57 -14.96 -17.84 5.77
C ASP A 57 -15.38 -16.36 5.91
N GLY A 58 -14.84 -15.48 5.06
CA GLY A 58 -15.13 -14.05 5.06
C GLY A 58 -14.43 -13.26 6.17
N ARG A 59 -13.64 -13.90 7.04
CA ARG A 59 -12.95 -13.25 8.16
C ARG A 59 -11.59 -12.69 7.74
N TRP A 60 -11.25 -11.53 8.26
CA TRP A 60 -9.95 -10.90 8.06
C TRP A 60 -8.92 -11.40 9.07
N ARG A 61 -7.72 -11.74 8.59
CA ARG A 61 -6.59 -12.21 9.41
C ARG A 61 -5.35 -11.43 9.03
N GLN A 62 -4.58 -11.02 10.03
CA GLN A 62 -3.29 -10.38 9.78
C GLN A 62 -2.31 -11.44 9.26
N VAL A 63 -1.59 -11.14 8.16
CA VAL A 63 -0.71 -12.12 7.48
C VAL A 63 0.78 -11.87 7.70
N PHE A 64 1.14 -10.69 8.21
CA PHE A 64 2.51 -10.34 8.60
C PHE A 64 2.53 -9.72 9.99
N ALA A 65 3.68 -9.72 10.67
CA ALA A 65 3.87 -8.89 11.84
C ALA A 65 3.61 -7.41 11.49
N ALA A 66 3.10 -6.65 12.46
CA ALA A 66 2.91 -5.21 12.26
C ALA A 66 4.26 -4.54 12.04
N MET A 67 4.32 -3.61 11.09
CA MET A 67 5.56 -2.93 10.70
C MET A 67 5.47 -1.45 11.07
N THR A 68 6.61 -0.87 11.44
CA THR A 68 6.72 0.59 11.58
C THR A 68 6.68 1.22 10.19
N ALA A 69 6.02 2.38 10.08
CA ALA A 69 5.90 3.14 8.85
C ALA A 69 6.13 4.63 9.12
N ARG A 70 6.50 5.36 8.06
CA ARG A 70 6.63 6.81 8.05
C ARG A 70 5.60 7.40 7.11
N THR A 71 5.04 8.53 7.51
CA THR A 71 4.16 9.36 6.70
C THR A 71 4.87 10.68 6.38
N GLY A 72 4.28 11.46 5.48
CA GLY A 72 4.86 12.73 5.08
C GLY A 72 5.03 13.70 6.27
N TYR A 73 5.98 14.63 6.16
CA TYR A 73 6.32 15.56 7.24
C TYR A 73 5.16 16.48 7.65
N GLY A 74 4.20 16.72 6.75
CA GLY A 74 2.98 17.48 7.03
C GLY A 74 1.87 16.66 7.69
N GLY A 75 2.12 15.38 8.01
CA GLY A 75 1.12 14.48 8.56
C GLY A 75 0.16 13.95 7.50
N TRP A 76 -1.13 13.99 7.81
CA TRP A 76 -2.22 13.43 7.01
C TRP A 76 -3.20 14.52 6.59
N ALA A 77 -3.81 14.34 5.42
CA ALA A 77 -4.97 15.10 4.97
C ALA A 77 -5.92 14.17 4.24
N TRP A 78 -7.23 14.40 4.31
CA TRP A 78 -8.16 13.67 3.45
C TRP A 78 -7.76 13.81 1.98
N ALA A 79 -7.86 12.73 1.20
CA ALA A 79 -7.46 12.73 -0.20
C ALA A 79 -8.11 13.86 -1.01
N SER A 80 -9.37 14.20 -0.71
CA SER A 80 -10.13 15.30 -1.32
C SER A 80 -9.61 16.70 -0.98
N GLN A 81 -8.84 16.84 0.09
CA GLN A 81 -8.29 18.11 0.59
C GLN A 81 -6.76 18.21 0.44
N ARG A 82 -6.11 17.12 -0.01
CA ARG A 82 -4.65 17.07 -0.14
C ARG A 82 -4.21 17.99 -1.27
N VAL A 83 -3.30 18.90 -0.96
CA VAL A 83 -2.65 19.78 -1.93
C VAL A 83 -1.22 19.28 -2.21
N GLN A 84 -0.75 19.42 -3.45
CA GLN A 84 0.63 19.05 -3.78
C GLN A 84 1.63 19.98 -3.06
N ASP A 85 2.78 19.42 -2.70
CA ASP A 85 3.91 20.10 -2.05
C ASP A 85 3.66 20.51 -0.58
N THR A 86 2.60 19.99 0.05
CA THR A 86 2.36 20.16 1.51
C THR A 86 3.00 19.09 2.38
N GLY A 87 3.63 18.07 1.78
CA GLY A 87 4.24 16.96 2.51
C GLY A 87 3.23 16.09 3.27
N GLN A 88 1.94 16.12 2.92
CA GLN A 88 0.90 15.32 3.58
C GLN A 88 0.67 13.99 2.86
N THR A 89 0.51 12.92 3.65
CA THR A 89 0.03 11.61 3.17
C THR A 89 -1.50 11.68 3.01
N PRO A 90 -2.05 11.30 1.84
CA PRO A 90 -3.50 11.29 1.65
C PRO A 90 -4.15 10.15 2.45
N ALA A 91 -5.14 10.50 3.26
CA ALA A 91 -5.99 9.57 3.99
C ALA A 91 -7.20 9.18 3.14
N GLY A 92 -7.51 7.89 3.10
CA GLY A 92 -8.60 7.32 2.31
C GLY A 92 -8.39 5.84 2.03
N THR A 93 -9.28 5.27 1.22
CA THR A 93 -9.13 3.91 0.69
C THR A 93 -8.71 4.00 -0.77
N PHE A 94 -7.64 3.31 -1.14
CA PHE A 94 -7.06 3.34 -2.49
C PHE A 94 -6.89 1.92 -3.01
N THR A 95 -7.13 1.73 -4.31
CA THR A 95 -6.84 0.47 -4.98
C THR A 95 -5.38 0.48 -5.46
N ILE A 96 -4.65 -0.59 -5.16
CA ILE A 96 -3.31 -0.81 -5.73
C ILE A 96 -3.51 -1.54 -7.06
N THR A 97 -3.22 -0.87 -8.18
CA THR A 97 -3.54 -1.36 -9.52
C THR A 97 -2.36 -1.97 -10.27
N ARG A 98 -1.13 -1.58 -9.90
CA ARG A 98 0.11 -1.99 -10.59
C ARG A 98 1.29 -1.91 -9.63
N ALA A 99 2.24 -2.83 -9.79
CA ALA A 99 3.55 -2.74 -9.18
C ALA A 99 4.60 -2.30 -10.21
N PHE A 100 5.70 -1.71 -9.76
CA PHE A 100 6.80 -1.31 -10.64
C PHE A 100 8.13 -1.36 -9.89
N GLY A 101 9.24 -1.40 -10.64
CA GLY A 101 10.59 -1.34 -10.07
C GLY A 101 11.69 -1.47 -11.12
N VAL A 102 12.94 -1.21 -10.73
CA VAL A 102 14.11 -1.26 -11.64
C VAL A 102 14.63 -2.68 -11.86
N ARG A 103 14.21 -3.63 -11.03
CA ARG A 103 14.57 -5.05 -11.13
C ARG A 103 13.50 -5.84 -11.89
N ALA A 104 13.74 -7.11 -12.14
CA ALA A 104 12.72 -8.00 -12.69
C ALA A 104 11.54 -8.15 -11.70
N ASP A 105 10.39 -8.59 -12.21
CA ASP A 105 9.22 -8.89 -11.40
C ASP A 105 9.58 -9.87 -10.27
N PRO A 106 9.33 -9.53 -8.99
CA PRO A 106 9.62 -10.40 -7.86
C PRO A 106 8.62 -11.56 -7.70
N GLY A 107 7.71 -11.77 -8.65
CA GLY A 107 6.64 -12.78 -8.59
C GLY A 107 5.32 -12.23 -8.06
N THR A 108 5.05 -10.93 -8.24
CA THR A 108 3.79 -10.34 -7.80
C THR A 108 2.61 -10.79 -8.67
N ARG A 109 1.41 -10.82 -8.08
CA ARG A 109 0.17 -11.05 -8.85
C ARG A 109 -0.38 -9.78 -9.48
N LEU A 110 0.11 -8.61 -9.07
CA LEU A 110 -0.23 -7.34 -9.71
C LEU A 110 0.49 -7.24 -11.06
N PRO A 111 -0.09 -6.58 -12.07
CA PRO A 111 0.66 -6.20 -13.25
C PRO A 111 1.97 -5.49 -12.84
N TYR A 112 3.10 -5.91 -13.42
CA TYR A 112 4.42 -5.37 -13.09
C TYR A 112 5.03 -4.60 -14.25
N ARG A 113 5.46 -3.35 -14.01
CA ARG A 113 6.27 -2.57 -14.96
C ARG A 113 7.72 -2.53 -14.46
N LYS A 114 8.61 -3.23 -15.18
CA LYS A 114 10.05 -2.95 -15.04
C LYS A 114 10.32 -1.57 -15.65
N VAL A 115 10.70 -0.61 -14.81
CA VAL A 115 10.96 0.76 -15.25
C VAL A 115 12.41 0.95 -15.66
N ASP A 116 12.64 1.79 -16.66
CA ASP A 116 13.96 2.20 -17.14
C ASP A 116 14.06 3.72 -17.37
N GLY A 117 15.16 4.18 -17.98
CA GLY A 117 15.40 5.61 -18.22
C GLY A 117 14.43 6.29 -19.21
N ASN A 118 13.53 5.54 -19.84
CA ASN A 118 12.49 6.07 -20.72
C ASN A 118 11.14 6.25 -20.02
N ASP A 119 11.00 5.81 -18.76
CA ASP A 119 9.76 5.89 -18.01
C ASP A 119 9.66 7.18 -17.18
N TYR A 120 8.55 7.91 -17.34
CA TYR A 120 8.34 9.21 -16.69
C TYR A 120 6.99 9.30 -15.99
N TRP A 121 6.98 9.92 -14.81
CA TRP A 121 5.79 10.54 -14.23
C TRP A 121 5.98 12.05 -14.26
N VAL A 122 5.17 12.72 -15.08
CA VAL A 122 5.37 14.14 -15.34
C VAL A 122 4.85 14.96 -14.17
N GLY A 123 5.75 15.70 -13.53
CA GLY A 123 5.42 16.62 -12.42
C GLY A 123 5.10 18.05 -12.86
N ASP A 124 5.13 18.36 -14.16
CA ASP A 124 4.89 19.71 -14.67
C ASP A 124 3.39 20.01 -14.79
N ARG A 125 2.87 20.82 -13.85
CA ARG A 125 1.47 21.25 -13.84
C ARG A 125 1.07 22.07 -15.09
N ARG A 126 2.04 22.65 -15.82
CA ARG A 126 1.77 23.43 -17.04
C ARG A 126 1.49 22.56 -18.26
N ASP A 127 1.80 21.27 -18.20
CA ASP A 127 1.37 20.30 -19.22
C ASP A 127 0.30 19.34 -18.67
N PRO A 128 -0.96 19.80 -18.57
CA PRO A 128 -2.05 19.05 -17.93
C PRO A 128 -2.35 17.71 -18.63
N ARG A 129 -1.94 17.55 -19.89
CA ARG A 129 -2.15 16.31 -20.66
C ARG A 129 -1.32 15.14 -20.14
N THR A 130 -0.19 15.45 -19.51
CA THR A 130 0.77 14.44 -19.03
C THR A 130 0.98 14.49 -17.53
N TYR A 131 0.56 15.57 -16.87
CA TYR A 131 0.74 15.79 -15.43
C TYR A 131 0.13 14.65 -14.58
N ASN A 132 0.93 14.05 -13.71
CA ASN A 132 0.59 12.86 -12.90
C ASN A 132 0.10 11.65 -13.71
N VAL A 133 0.45 11.58 -14.99
CA VAL A 133 0.18 10.44 -15.87
C VAL A 133 1.49 9.79 -16.25
N PHE A 134 1.55 8.46 -16.14
CA PHE A 134 2.70 7.66 -16.55
C PHE A 134 2.93 7.76 -18.07
N GLN A 135 4.18 7.99 -18.47
CA GLN A 135 4.62 8.07 -19.86
C GLN A 135 5.75 7.05 -20.08
N PRO A 136 5.59 6.04 -20.95
CA PRO A 136 6.61 5.02 -21.19
C PRO A 136 7.77 5.49 -22.09
N SER A 137 7.70 6.74 -22.56
CA SER A 137 8.75 7.44 -23.31
C SER A 137 8.55 8.95 -23.18
N ALA A 138 9.62 9.72 -23.44
CA ALA A 138 9.53 11.16 -23.59
C ALA A 138 9.14 11.52 -25.03
N SER A 139 8.03 12.23 -25.21
CA SER A 139 7.70 12.82 -26.52
C SER A 139 8.78 13.83 -26.94
N LYS A 140 9.14 13.84 -28.23
CA LYS A 140 10.06 14.85 -28.80
C LYS A 140 9.54 16.28 -28.63
N ASN A 141 8.22 16.45 -28.56
CA ASN A 141 7.54 17.74 -28.43
C ASN A 141 7.11 18.02 -26.97
N ARG A 142 7.70 17.33 -25.99
CA ARG A 142 7.36 17.56 -24.58
C ARG A 142 7.71 18.98 -24.15
N THR A 143 6.91 19.55 -23.26
CA THR A 143 7.19 20.84 -22.62
C THR A 143 7.66 20.68 -21.17
N TRP A 144 7.91 19.43 -20.74
CA TRP A 144 8.20 19.09 -19.35
C TRP A 144 9.46 19.80 -18.86
N ARG A 145 9.31 20.55 -17.77
CA ARG A 145 10.46 21.09 -17.04
C ARG A 145 11.20 19.98 -16.33
N ILE A 146 12.53 20.04 -16.40
CA ILE A 146 13.40 19.24 -15.53
C ILE A 146 13.43 19.95 -14.18
N SER A 147 13.09 19.24 -13.10
CA SER A 147 13.22 19.79 -11.75
C SER A 147 14.66 20.22 -11.52
N GLN A 148 14.86 21.50 -11.20
CA GLN A 148 16.12 21.98 -10.66
C GLN A 148 16.24 21.37 -9.26
N VAL A 149 17.21 20.48 -9.07
CA VAL A 149 17.57 19.93 -7.76
C VAL A 149 18.27 20.98 -6.93
#